data_AF-A0A7J6HFA7-F1
#
_entry.id   AF-A0A7J6HFA7-F1
#
_cell.length_a   1.000
_cell.length_b   1.000
_cell.length_c   1.000
_cell.angle_alpha   90.00
_cell.angle_beta   90.00
_cell.angle_gamma   90.00
#
_symmetry.space_group_name_H-M   'P 1'
#
loop_
_entity.id
_entity.type
_entity.pdbx_description
1 polymer ?
#
loop_
_entity_poly.entity_id
_entity_poly.type
_entity_poly.pdbx_seq_one_letter_code
_entity_poly.pdbx_strand_id
1 'polypeptide(L)' 'MGMEAGDVALPGGKADEGDASDVETALREAHEEIGLDPSLVNVVTVLHPFFTKRKPYLL' A
#
# COMPACT_ATOMS: atom_id res chain seq x y z
N MET A 1 1.12 10.50 8.06
CA MET A 1 1.86 9.56 8.92
C MET A 1 2.87 8.91 7.99
N GLY A 2 4.15 9.24 8.12
CA GLY A 2 5.18 8.60 7.30
C GLY A 2 5.37 7.19 7.84
N MET A 3 5.55 6.19 6.98
CA MET A 3 5.98 4.86 7.42
C MET A 3 7.45 5.00 7.87
N GLU A 4 7.68 4.90 9.17
CA GLU A 4 9.02 4.84 9.75
C GLU A 4 9.43 3.38 9.97
N ALA A 5 10.72 3.10 9.92
CA ALA A 5 11.22 1.75 10.20
C ALA A 5 10.90 1.39 11.66
N GLY A 6 10.06 0.36 11.85
CA GLY A 6 9.63 -0.12 13.17
C GLY A 6 8.17 0.17 13.53
N ASP A 7 7.46 0.97 12.74
CA ASP A 7 6.02 1.16 12.91
C ASP A 7 5.22 -0.05 12.43
N VAL A 8 4.11 -0.34 13.11
CA VAL A 8 3.13 -1.33 12.64
C VAL A 8 2.24 -0.69 11.58
N ALA A 9 2.24 -1.26 10.39
CA ALA A 9 1.42 -0.83 9.26
C ALA A 9 0.73 -2.01 8.57
N LEU A 10 -0.29 -1.71 7.77
CA LEU A 10 -0.84 -2.67 6.81
C LEU A 10 0.12 -2.83 5.62
N PRO A 11 0.11 -3.98 4.92
CA PRO A 11 0.87 -4.12 3.69
C PRO A 11 0.46 -3.09 2.65
N GLY A 12 1.43 -2.55 1.93
CA GLY A 12 1.16 -1.57 0.88
C GLY A 12 2.34 -0.66 0.59
N GLY A 13 2.26 0.03 -0.54
CA GLY A 13 3.36 0.83 -1.02
C GLY A 13 2.94 1.83 -2.10
N LYS A 14 3.89 2.22 -2.93
CA LYS A 14 3.66 3.19 -4.00
C LYS A 14 3.14 2.46 -5.22
N ALA A 15 2.19 3.07 -5.94
CA ALA A 15 1.77 2.57 -7.24
C ALA A 15 2.93 2.64 -8.26
N ASP A 16 3.08 1.56 -9.02
CA ASP A 16 4.01 1.45 -10.14
C ASP A 16 3.31 1.72 -11.48
N GLU A 17 4.08 2.05 -12.51
CA GLU A 17 3.53 2.38 -13.85
C GLU A 17 2.71 1.23 -14.47
N GLY A 18 2.98 -0.01 -14.06
CA GLY A 18 2.26 -1.20 -14.52
C GLY A 18 0.99 -1.51 -13.74
N ASP A 19 0.74 -0.85 -12.61
CA ASP A 19 -0.43 -1.12 -11.78
C ASP A 19 -1.68 -0.53 -12.42
N ALA A 20 -2.63 -1.39 -12.79
CA ALA A 20 -3.86 -0.97 -13.47
C ALA A 20 -4.85 -0.23 -12.54
N SER A 21 -4.69 -0.36 -11.22
CA SER A 21 -5.52 0.29 -10.20
C SER A 21 -4.84 0.27 -8.83
N ASP A 22 -5.37 1.05 -7.87
CA ASP A 22 -4.93 1.02 -6.47
C ASP A 22 -5.06 -0.37 -5.82
N VAL A 23 -6.01 -1.18 -6.30
CA VAL A 23 -6.20 -2.57 -5.83
C VAL A 23 -5.04 -3.45 -6.29
N GLU A 24 -4.62 -3.31 -7.55
CA GLU A 24 -3.48 -4.07 -8.09
C GLU A 24 -2.20 -3.69 -7.36
N THR A 25 -1.98 -2.40 -7.07
CA THR A 25 -0.88 -1.94 -6.22
C THR A 25 -0.92 -2.63 -4.86
N ALA A 26 -2.07 -2.62 -4.18
CA ALA A 26 -2.18 -3.21 -2.85
C ALA A 26 -1.94 -4.74 -2.85
N LEU A 27 -2.44 -5.46 -3.85
CA LEU A 27 -2.24 -6.90 -3.99
C LEU A 27 -0.77 -7.24 -4.29
N ARG A 28 -0.14 -6.49 -5.20
CA ARG A 28 1.28 -6.65 -5.54
C ARG A 28 2.17 -6.43 -4.30
N GLU A 29 1.99 -5.32 -3.60
CA GLU A 29 2.76 -4.99 -2.40
C GLU A 29 2.56 -6.03 -1.29
N ALA A 30 1.31 -6.48 -1.05
CA ALA A 30 1.05 -7.54 -0.08
C ALA A 30 1.72 -8.88 -0.48
N HIS A 31 1.76 -9.20 -1.77
CA HIS A 31 2.50 -10.36 -2.26
C HIS A 31 4.02 -10.20 -2.04
N GLU A 32 4.59 -9.03 -2.31
CA GLU A 32 6.03 -8.75 -2.15
C GLU A 32 6.48 -8.74 -0.68
N GLU A 33 5.70 -8.13 0.23
CA GLU A 33 6.09 -7.93 1.62
C GLU A 33 5.88 -9.17 2.50
N ILE A 34 4.78 -9.91 2.27
CA ILE A 34 4.38 -11.03 3.15
C ILE A 34 4.07 -12.32 2.39
N GLY A 35 4.19 -12.35 1.06
CA GLY A 35 3.91 -13.54 0.26
C GLY A 35 2.43 -13.89 0.15
N LEU A 36 1.53 -12.91 0.31
CA LEU A 36 0.09 -13.15 0.17
C LEU A 36 -0.25 -13.42 -1.30
N ASP A 37 -0.65 -14.65 -1.62
CA ASP A 37 -1.12 -15.02 -2.96
C ASP A 37 -2.40 -14.24 -3.31
N PRO A 38 -2.40 -13.40 -4.37
CA PRO A 38 -3.57 -12.62 -4.77
C PRO A 38 -4.81 -13.48 -5.05
N SER A 39 -4.65 -14.74 -5.46
CA SER A 39 -5.77 -15.65 -5.72
C SER A 39 -6.55 -16.04 -4.46
N LEU A 40 -5.95 -15.84 -3.27
CA LEU A 40 -6.59 -16.07 -1.98
C LEU A 40 -7.35 -14.84 -1.47
N VAL A 41 -7.27 -13.71 -2.18
CA VAL A 41 -7.84 -12.43 -1.73
C VAL A 41 -9.14 -12.13 -2.45
N ASN A 42 -10.20 -11.85 -1.69
CA ASN A 42 -11.44 -11.30 -2.22
C ASN A 42 -11.57 -9.83 -1.80
N VAL A 43 -11.42 -8.92 -2.76
CA VAL A 43 -11.51 -7.47 -2.50
C VAL A 43 -12.99 -7.08 -2.38
N VAL A 44 -13.40 -6.71 -1.17
CA VAL A 44 -14.81 -6.39 -0.86
C VAL A 44 -15.15 -4.95 -1.23
N THR A 45 -14.25 -4.00 -0.96
CA THR A 45 -14.49 -2.57 -1.22
C THR A 45 -13.18 -1.77 -1.16
N VAL A 46 -13.21 -0.56 -1.71
CA VAL A 46 -12.16 0.46 -1.57
C VAL A 46 -12.74 1.59 -0.73
N LEU A 47 -12.11 1.88 0.41
CA LEU A 47 -12.51 2.98 1.28
C LEU A 47 -12.05 4.33 0.71
N HIS A 48 -12.64 5.42 1.20
CA HIS A 48 -12.25 6.77 0.78
C HIS A 48 -10.77 7.03 1.08
N PRO A 49 -10.04 7.68 0.15
CA PRO A 49 -8.62 7.94 0.33
C PRO A 49 -8.38 8.87 1.52
N PHE A 50 -7.31 8.58 2.27
CA PHE A 50 -6.87 9.42 3.38
C PHE A 50 -5.67 10.29 2.94
N PHE A 51 -5.88 11.60 2.89
CA PHE A 51 -4.84 12.55 2.50
C PHE A 51 -3.97 12.93 3.70
N THR A 52 -2.68 12.60 3.65
CA THR A 52 -1.73 12.97 4.71
C THR A 52 -0.77 14.04 4.21
N LYS A 53 -0.46 15.03 5.05
CA LYS A 53 0.61 15.99 4.76
C LYS A 53 1.95 15.29 4.91
N ARG A 54 2.70 15.10 3.81
CA ARG A 54 4.15 14.86 3.91
C ARG A 54 4.78 16.14 4.44
N LYS A 55 5.37 16.10 5.64
CA LYS A 55 6.38 17.10 5.99
C LYS A 55 7.59 16.79 5.11
N PRO A 56 8.10 17.74 4.30
CA PRO A 56 9.40 17.55 3.71
C PRO A 56 10.36 17.36 4.88
N TYR A 57 11.17 16.30 4.85
CA TYR A 57 12.38 16.26 5.66
C TYR A 57 13.24 17.43 5.17
N LEU A 58 13.06 18.59 5.80
CA LEU A 58 14.01 19.69 5.76
C LEU A 58 15.12 19.28 6.72
N LEU A 59 16.21 18.79 6.14
CA LEU A 59 17.54 19.05 6.67
C LEU A 59 18.01 20.41 6.14
#